data_AF-A0A2D5QL47-F1
#
_entry.id   AF-A0A2D5QL47-F1
#
_cell.length_a   1.000
_cell.length_b   1.000
_cell.length_c   1.000
_cell.angle_alpha   90.00
_cell.angle_beta   90.00
_cell.angle_gamma   90.00
#
_symmetry.space_group_name_H-M   'P 1'
#
loop_
_entity.id
_entity.type
_entity.pdbx_description
1 polymer ?
#
loop_
_entity_poly.entity_id
_entity_poly.type
_entity_poly.pdbx_seq_one_letter_code
_entity_poly.pdbx_strand_id
1 'polypeptide(L)'
;MVCYDKHLTRLQEGAHALSYEGVPTKEEIKKAIKETLDANGMDNDTHIRLTLTRGEKVTSGMDARLNQSGCCLIVLAEWKKKVYDFSKGIRAISSSIRRSIPAFLDSKIHHNNMLSLVIAKIHANIAGYDAAVMLDERGFVAELNDTNLFMLKGDTVYTPFAHACLPGITRQTFINLLEENNMKIKERDLSLVEFINADLVFATGTNGEITPVTEMDGREIKCNMKFLEKIKNLFESKLPSLCEPL
;
A
#
# COMPACT_ATOMS: atom_id res chain seq x y z
N MET A 1 10.85 10.75 9.58
CA MET A 1 9.72 10.13 8.84
C MET A 1 10.23 9.04 7.91
N VAL A 2 9.57 7.89 7.83
CA VAL A 2 10.01 6.75 6.99
C VAL A 2 9.77 7.04 5.50
N CYS A 3 10.81 6.92 4.67
CA CYS A 3 10.78 7.09 3.21
C CYS A 3 10.12 8.41 2.74
N TYR A 4 10.35 9.49 3.47
CA TYR A 4 9.67 10.77 3.31
C TYR A 4 9.72 11.31 1.88
N ASP A 5 10.91 11.43 1.28
CA ASP A 5 11.06 12.02 -0.05
C ASP A 5 10.40 11.15 -1.13
N LYS A 6 10.44 9.82 -0.97
CA LYS A 6 9.75 8.89 -1.89
C LYS A 6 8.24 9.09 -1.86
N HIS A 7 7.66 9.29 -0.68
CA HIS A 7 6.22 9.57 -0.54
C HIS A 7 5.83 10.90 -1.19
N LEU A 8 6.64 11.95 -1.00
CA LEU A 8 6.40 13.26 -1.62
C LEU A 8 6.56 13.22 -3.15
N THR A 9 7.59 12.53 -3.64
CA THR A 9 7.82 12.33 -5.08
C THR A 9 6.62 11.67 -5.73
N ARG A 10 6.13 10.56 -5.15
CA ARG A 10 4.97 9.83 -5.67
C ARG A 10 3.69 10.69 -5.68
N LEU A 11 3.49 11.54 -4.66
CA LEU A 11 2.38 12.50 -4.64
C LEU A 11 2.49 13.48 -5.83
N GLN A 12 3.67 14.04 -6.07
CA GLN A 12 3.92 15.00 -7.15
C GLN A 12 3.81 14.36 -8.53
N GLU A 13 4.32 13.14 -8.72
CA GLU A 13 4.16 12.37 -9.97
C GLU A 13 2.68 12.08 -10.27
N GLY A 14 1.89 11.71 -9.25
CA GLY A 14 0.45 11.53 -9.39
C GLY A 14 -0.28 12.83 -9.75
N ALA A 15 0.12 13.95 -9.13
CA ALA A 15 -0.42 15.27 -9.45
C ALA A 15 -0.07 15.71 -10.87
N HIS A 16 1.16 15.44 -11.32
CA HIS A 16 1.63 15.69 -12.68
C HIS A 16 0.84 14.89 -13.71
N ALA A 17 0.66 13.58 -13.48
CA ALA A 17 -0.14 12.71 -14.35
C ALA A 17 -1.61 13.16 -14.48
N LEU A 18 -2.14 13.85 -13.46
CA LEU A 18 -3.49 14.41 -13.43
C LEU A 18 -3.56 15.89 -13.82
N SER A 19 -2.47 16.45 -14.35
CA SER A 19 -2.37 17.84 -14.82
C SER A 19 -2.79 18.88 -13.76
N TYR A 20 -2.38 18.68 -12.50
CA TYR A 20 -2.56 19.71 -11.47
C TYR A 20 -1.64 20.90 -11.72
N GLU A 21 -2.16 22.11 -11.49
CA GLU A 21 -1.39 23.35 -11.51
C GLU A 21 -1.14 23.86 -10.09
N GLY A 22 -0.04 24.56 -9.87
CA GLY A 22 0.31 25.14 -8.56
C GLY A 22 0.55 24.09 -7.46
N VAL A 23 0.95 22.88 -7.83
CA VAL A 23 1.28 21.81 -6.87
C VAL A 23 2.38 22.30 -5.92
N PRO A 24 2.20 22.19 -4.59
CA PRO A 24 3.20 22.66 -3.64
C PRO A 24 4.52 21.90 -3.81
N THR A 25 5.61 22.63 -3.60
CA THR A 25 6.96 22.08 -3.54
C THR A 25 7.09 21.09 -2.38
N LYS A 26 8.11 20.21 -2.45
CA LYS A 26 8.38 19.29 -1.34
C LYS A 26 8.63 20.04 -0.03
N GLU A 27 9.31 21.18 -0.07
CA GLU A 27 9.60 21.99 1.11
C GLU A 27 8.34 22.62 1.72
N GLU A 28 7.39 23.08 0.90
CA GLU A 28 6.10 23.58 1.38
C GLU A 28 5.27 22.46 2.02
N ILE A 29 5.25 21.27 1.40
CA ILE A 29 4.56 20.10 1.97
C ILE A 29 5.21 19.71 3.30
N LYS A 30 6.55 19.70 3.36
CA LYS A 30 7.29 19.37 4.59
C LYS A 30 6.97 20.32 5.73
N LYS A 31 6.97 21.61 5.43
CA LYS A 31 6.58 22.66 6.38
C LYS A 31 5.16 22.45 6.89
N ALA A 32 4.18 22.20 6.02
CA ALA A 32 2.80 21.96 6.42
C ALA A 32 2.64 20.71 7.31
N ILE A 33 3.39 19.64 7.03
CA ILE A 33 3.43 18.45 7.88
C ILE A 33 3.99 18.80 9.25
N LYS A 34 5.14 19.48 9.30
CA LYS A 34 5.77 19.88 10.57
C LYS A 34 4.84 20.76 11.41
N GLU A 35 4.24 21.77 10.82
CA GLU A 35 3.27 22.66 11.50
C GLU A 35 2.08 21.88 12.05
N THR A 36 1.57 20.89 11.30
CA THR A 36 0.48 20.02 11.75
C THR A 36 0.89 19.16 12.93
N LEU A 37 2.07 18.54 12.89
CA LEU A 37 2.57 17.68 13.96
C LEU A 37 2.87 18.48 15.23
N ASP A 38 3.56 19.62 15.11
CA ASP A 38 3.90 20.50 16.23
C ASP A 38 2.63 21.02 16.93
N ALA A 39 1.63 21.46 16.16
CA ALA A 39 0.36 21.96 16.70
C ALA A 39 -0.42 20.90 17.50
N ASN A 40 -0.18 19.61 17.24
CA ASN A 40 -0.83 18.49 17.91
C ASN A 40 0.08 17.77 18.92
N GLY A 41 1.33 18.21 19.10
CA GLY A 41 2.30 17.55 19.98
C GLY A 41 2.62 16.10 19.55
N MET A 42 2.64 15.83 18.25
CA MET A 42 2.86 14.51 17.67
C MET A 42 4.34 14.31 17.31
N ASP A 43 5.07 13.51 18.09
CA ASP A 43 6.51 13.25 17.90
C ASP A 43 6.86 11.76 17.66
N ASN A 44 5.90 10.85 17.84
CA ASN A 44 6.08 9.41 17.67
C ASN A 44 4.79 8.72 17.19
N ASP A 45 4.92 7.47 16.70
CA ASP A 45 3.81 6.57 16.33
C ASP A 45 2.66 7.21 15.51
N THR A 46 3.04 8.16 14.65
CA THR A 46 2.09 8.97 13.88
C THR A 46 2.03 8.48 12.43
N HIS A 47 0.81 8.24 11.97
CA HIS A 47 0.51 8.00 10.57
C HIS A 47 0.02 9.31 9.93
N ILE A 48 0.59 9.65 8.76
CA ILE A 48 0.28 10.89 8.04
C ILE A 48 -0.32 10.55 6.69
N ARG A 49 -1.52 11.04 6.43
CA ARG A 49 -2.19 10.98 5.13
C ARG A 49 -2.17 12.36 4.48
N LEU A 50 -1.48 12.44 3.35
CA LEU A 50 -1.55 13.59 2.46
C LEU A 50 -2.63 13.36 1.41
N THR A 51 -3.51 14.35 1.24
CA THR A 51 -4.48 14.37 0.14
C THR A 51 -4.36 15.68 -0.60
N LEU A 52 -4.11 15.63 -1.90
CA LEU A 52 -4.09 16.80 -2.77
C LEU A 52 -5.37 16.84 -3.60
N THR A 53 -6.27 17.77 -3.29
CA THR A 53 -7.46 18.01 -4.10
C THR A 53 -7.18 19.07 -5.15
N ARG A 54 -7.93 19.08 -6.25
CA ARG A 54 -7.83 20.15 -7.25
C ARG A 54 -8.45 21.48 -6.77
N GLY A 55 -8.92 21.52 -5.52
CA GLY A 55 -9.53 22.69 -4.90
C GLY A 55 -10.99 22.91 -5.27
N GLU A 56 -11.49 24.08 -4.90
CA GLU A 56 -12.84 24.50 -5.20
C GLU A 56 -13.05 24.73 -6.71
N LYS A 57 -14.29 24.53 -7.16
CA LYS A 57 -14.70 24.79 -8.54
C LYS A 57 -15.67 25.96 -8.58
N VAL A 58 -15.61 26.74 -9.66
CA VAL A 58 -16.55 27.83 -9.90
C VAL A 58 -17.99 27.34 -10.17
N THR A 59 -18.13 26.10 -10.65
CA THR A 59 -19.43 25.43 -10.85
C THR A 59 -19.25 23.91 -10.94
N SER A 60 -20.35 23.16 -10.88
CA SER A 60 -20.34 21.71 -11.06
C SER A 60 -19.99 21.34 -12.51
N GLY A 61 -18.99 20.48 -12.69
CA GLY A 61 -18.54 20.01 -13.99
C GLY A 61 -17.28 19.15 -13.90
N MET A 62 -17.00 18.40 -14.95
CA MET A 62 -15.82 17.51 -15.01
C MET A 62 -14.56 18.19 -15.54
N ASP A 63 -14.72 19.31 -16.26
CA ASP A 63 -13.59 20.08 -16.80
C ASP A 63 -12.69 20.60 -15.66
N ALA A 64 -11.41 20.21 -15.69
CA ALA A 64 -10.43 20.59 -14.69
C ALA A 64 -10.17 22.11 -14.67
N ARG A 65 -10.43 22.83 -15.76
CA ARG A 65 -10.28 24.30 -15.85
C ARG A 65 -11.29 25.08 -15.02
N LEU A 66 -12.32 24.40 -14.48
CA LEU A 66 -13.27 25.00 -13.54
C LEU A 66 -12.67 25.16 -12.14
N ASN A 67 -11.55 24.48 -11.84
CA ASN A 67 -10.81 24.60 -10.60
C ASN A 67 -9.85 25.80 -10.66
N GLN A 68 -10.33 26.99 -10.31
CA GLN A 68 -9.55 28.23 -10.44
C GLN A 68 -8.89 28.69 -9.12
N SER A 69 -9.29 28.12 -7.97
CA SER A 69 -8.76 28.48 -6.65
C SER A 69 -7.41 27.82 -6.31
N GLY A 70 -6.85 27.03 -7.25
CA GLY A 70 -5.64 26.25 -7.02
C GLY A 70 -5.88 24.95 -6.25
N CYS A 71 -4.86 24.09 -6.18
CA CYS A 71 -4.95 22.84 -5.43
C CYS A 71 -4.97 23.08 -3.92
N CYS A 72 -5.61 22.18 -3.17
CA CYS A 72 -5.62 22.20 -1.71
C CYS A 72 -4.95 20.94 -1.16
N LEU A 73 -3.85 21.14 -0.42
CA LEU A 73 -3.17 20.10 0.34
C LEU A 73 -3.85 19.93 1.71
N ILE A 74 -4.27 18.71 1.99
CA ILE A 74 -4.82 18.30 3.28
C ILE A 74 -3.79 17.41 3.95
N VAL A 75 -3.34 17.81 5.14
CA VAL A 75 -2.46 17.02 6.01
C VAL A 75 -3.31 16.47 7.16
N LEU A 76 -3.49 15.15 7.17
CA LEU A 76 -4.16 14.45 8.27
C LEU A 76 -3.12 13.62 9.02
N ALA A 77 -2.97 13.87 10.32
CA ALA A 77 -2.09 13.09 11.19
C ALA A 77 -2.91 12.37 12.26
N GLU A 78 -2.58 11.11 12.55
CA GLU A 78 -3.25 10.28 13.55
C GLU A 78 -2.23 9.39 14.29
N TRP A 79 -2.36 9.25 15.62
CA TRP A 79 -1.70 8.15 16.33
C TRP A 79 -2.40 6.85 15.96
N LYS A 80 -1.68 5.93 15.35
CA LYS A 80 -2.28 4.75 14.75
C LYS A 80 -1.63 3.48 15.25
N LYS A 81 -2.43 2.65 15.91
CA LYS A 81 -2.05 1.26 16.20
C LYS A 81 -2.01 0.45 14.90
N LYS A 82 -1.22 -0.62 14.91
CA LYS A 82 -1.16 -1.61 13.82
C LYS A 82 -2.56 -2.19 13.57
N VAL A 83 -2.92 -2.36 12.29
CA VAL A 83 -4.26 -2.80 11.90
C VAL A 83 -4.42 -4.30 12.15
N TYR A 84 -3.39 -5.07 11.79
CA TYR A 84 -3.40 -6.53 11.95
C TYR A 84 -2.48 -6.99 13.08
N ASP A 85 -2.95 -8.01 13.80
CA ASP A 85 -2.19 -8.71 14.83
C ASP A 85 -1.28 -9.75 14.16
N PHE A 86 0.03 -9.55 14.25
CA PHE A 86 1.03 -10.46 13.68
C PHE A 86 0.85 -11.92 14.14
N SER A 87 0.40 -12.14 15.38
CA SER A 87 0.23 -13.48 15.94
C SER A 87 -1.00 -14.22 15.39
N LYS A 88 -2.02 -13.47 14.96
CA LYS A 88 -3.26 -14.04 14.38
C LYS A 88 -3.18 -14.14 12.86
N GLY A 89 -2.45 -13.22 12.24
CA GLY A 89 -2.38 -13.10 10.79
C GLY A 89 -3.69 -12.61 10.18
N ILE A 90 -3.79 -12.77 8.87
CA ILE A 90 -4.92 -12.35 8.03
C ILE A 90 -5.58 -13.61 7.46
N ARG A 91 -6.88 -13.77 7.70
CA ARG A 91 -7.71 -14.70 6.91
C ARG A 91 -8.27 -13.93 5.73
N ALA A 92 -7.91 -14.36 4.52
CA ALA A 92 -8.28 -13.67 3.30
C ALA A 92 -9.29 -14.46 2.47
N ILE A 93 -10.11 -13.76 1.68
CA ILE A 93 -11.01 -14.36 0.70
C ILE A 93 -10.81 -13.72 -0.67
N SER A 94 -10.85 -14.50 -1.73
CA SER A 94 -10.76 -14.03 -3.09
C SER A 94 -11.98 -13.20 -3.48
N SER A 95 -11.72 -12.03 -4.02
CA SER A 95 -12.74 -11.07 -4.41
C SER A 95 -13.26 -11.38 -5.81
N SER A 96 -14.58 -11.31 -5.99
CA SER A 96 -15.21 -11.23 -7.32
C SER A 96 -14.98 -9.86 -8.00
N ILE A 97 -14.75 -8.81 -7.20
CA ILE A 97 -14.38 -7.49 -7.70
C ILE A 97 -12.91 -7.51 -8.12
N ARG A 98 -12.65 -7.12 -9.38
CA ARG A 98 -11.31 -7.04 -9.95
C ARG A 98 -10.62 -5.74 -9.61
N ARG A 99 -9.29 -5.79 -9.58
CA ARG A 99 -8.46 -4.61 -9.38
C ARG A 99 -8.31 -3.85 -10.68
N SER A 100 -8.35 -2.52 -10.58
CA SER A 100 -8.28 -1.64 -11.74
C SER A 100 -6.91 -1.72 -12.41
N ILE A 101 -6.93 -1.94 -13.73
CA ILE A 101 -5.76 -1.90 -14.60
C ILE A 101 -5.61 -0.51 -15.24
N PRO A 102 -4.48 -0.20 -15.90
CA PRO A 102 -4.26 1.08 -16.56
C PRO A 102 -5.35 1.49 -17.56
N ALA A 103 -6.05 0.53 -18.18
CA ALA A 103 -7.12 0.82 -19.14
C ALA A 103 -8.38 1.46 -18.52
N PHE A 104 -8.56 1.38 -17.20
CA PHE A 104 -9.73 1.94 -16.52
C PHE A 104 -9.34 3.06 -15.55
N LEU A 105 -8.46 2.72 -14.61
CA LEU A 105 -8.03 3.60 -13.53
C LEU A 105 -6.69 3.05 -13.03
N ASP A 106 -5.59 3.61 -13.53
CA ASP A 106 -4.26 3.09 -13.25
C ASP A 106 -3.94 3.14 -11.75
N SER A 107 -3.74 1.97 -11.15
CA SER A 107 -3.40 1.79 -9.74
C SER A 107 -2.07 2.44 -9.34
N LYS A 108 -1.24 2.84 -10.30
CA LYS A 108 0.00 3.60 -10.05
C LYS A 108 -0.26 5.02 -9.54
N ILE A 109 -1.44 5.58 -9.84
CA ILE A 109 -1.87 6.85 -9.26
C ILE A 109 -2.48 6.55 -7.88
N HIS A 110 -1.84 7.02 -6.81
CA HIS A 110 -2.38 6.85 -5.46
C HIS A 110 -3.55 7.82 -5.20
N HIS A 111 -4.77 7.39 -5.52
CA HIS A 111 -5.97 8.22 -5.56
C HIS A 111 -7.07 7.80 -4.57
N ASN A 112 -8.07 8.66 -4.34
CA ASN A 112 -9.22 8.36 -3.48
C ASN A 112 -10.41 7.65 -4.18
N ASN A 113 -10.30 7.31 -5.47
CA ASN A 113 -11.30 6.51 -6.19
C ASN A 113 -11.25 5.01 -5.77
N MET A 114 -11.63 4.72 -4.52
CA MET A 114 -11.40 3.43 -3.85
C MET A 114 -12.63 2.50 -3.85
N LEU A 115 -13.67 2.82 -4.62
CA LEU A 115 -14.95 2.10 -4.54
C LEU A 115 -14.80 0.59 -4.75
N SER A 116 -13.99 0.16 -5.73
CA SER A 116 -13.73 -1.27 -5.98
C SER A 116 -13.07 -1.97 -4.79
N LEU A 117 -12.09 -1.32 -4.15
CA LEU A 117 -11.40 -1.83 -2.96
C LEU A 117 -12.36 -1.92 -1.77
N VAL A 118 -13.21 -0.90 -1.59
CA VAL A 118 -14.20 -0.85 -0.51
C VAL A 118 -15.25 -1.94 -0.69
N ILE A 119 -15.76 -2.15 -1.90
CA ILE A 119 -16.72 -3.24 -2.17
C ILE A 119 -16.07 -4.60 -1.91
N ALA A 120 -14.82 -4.82 -2.35
CA ALA A 120 -14.10 -6.05 -2.06
C ALA A 120 -13.97 -6.29 -0.55
N LYS A 121 -13.64 -5.24 0.22
CA LYS A 121 -13.58 -5.30 1.69
C LYS A 121 -14.94 -5.56 2.34
N ILE A 122 -16.02 -4.97 1.82
CA ILE A 122 -17.39 -5.24 2.28
C ILE A 122 -17.73 -6.72 2.10
N HIS A 123 -17.42 -7.29 0.93
CA HIS A 123 -17.65 -8.71 0.67
C HIS A 123 -16.86 -9.61 1.62
N ALA A 124 -15.59 -9.29 1.88
CA ALA A 124 -14.79 -10.03 2.86
C ALA A 124 -15.38 -9.96 4.26
N ASN A 125 -15.80 -8.77 4.72
CA ASN A 125 -16.43 -8.59 6.02
C ASN A 125 -17.72 -9.43 6.15
N ILE A 126 -18.59 -9.39 5.13
CA ILE A 126 -19.84 -10.16 5.12
C ILE A 126 -19.56 -11.67 5.16
N ALA A 127 -18.50 -12.12 4.48
CA ALA A 127 -18.07 -13.51 4.49
C ALA A 127 -17.33 -13.93 5.78
N GLY A 128 -17.08 -13.01 6.72
CA GLY A 128 -16.38 -13.30 7.98
C GLY A 128 -14.84 -13.35 7.87
N TYR A 129 -14.27 -12.72 6.83
CA TYR A 129 -12.84 -12.65 6.54
C TYR A 129 -12.24 -11.28 6.83
N ASP A 130 -10.93 -11.26 7.06
CA ASP A 130 -10.18 -10.07 7.48
C ASP A 130 -9.75 -9.21 6.30
N ALA A 131 -9.51 -9.78 5.13
CA ALA A 131 -9.11 -9.05 3.92
C ALA A 131 -9.61 -9.71 2.64
N ALA A 132 -9.63 -8.95 1.55
CA ALA A 132 -9.99 -9.45 0.22
C ALA A 132 -8.73 -9.56 -0.67
N VAL A 133 -8.49 -10.73 -1.26
CA VAL A 133 -7.48 -10.94 -2.31
C VAL A 133 -8.08 -10.51 -3.64
N MET A 134 -7.55 -9.45 -4.23
CA MET A 134 -8.04 -8.94 -5.51
C MET A 134 -7.20 -9.48 -6.66
N LEU A 135 -7.88 -9.84 -7.75
CA LEU A 135 -7.27 -10.31 -8.99
C LEU A 135 -7.31 -9.22 -10.06
N ASP A 136 -6.38 -9.27 -11.01
CA ASP A 136 -6.46 -8.51 -12.24
C ASP A 136 -7.49 -9.11 -13.22
N GLU A 137 -7.72 -8.45 -14.34
CA GLU A 137 -8.69 -8.89 -15.37
C GLU A 137 -8.33 -10.24 -16.02
N ARG A 138 -7.06 -10.64 -15.97
CA ARG A 138 -6.54 -11.90 -16.51
C ARG A 138 -6.72 -13.06 -15.52
N GLY A 139 -7.07 -12.75 -14.27
CA GLY A 139 -7.26 -13.72 -13.20
C GLY A 139 -5.99 -13.98 -12.36
N PHE A 140 -4.93 -13.19 -12.53
CA PHE A 140 -3.75 -13.25 -11.67
C PHE A 140 -3.93 -12.40 -10.42
N VAL A 141 -3.32 -12.81 -9.31
CA VAL A 141 -3.36 -12.06 -8.05
C VAL A 141 -2.67 -10.72 -8.22
N ALA A 142 -3.31 -9.65 -7.75
CA ALA A 142 -2.78 -8.29 -7.80
C ALA A 142 -2.25 -7.83 -6.43
N GLU A 143 -3.14 -7.72 -5.45
CA GLU A 143 -2.87 -7.26 -4.08
C GLU A 143 -4.03 -7.67 -3.14
N LEU A 144 -3.90 -7.45 -1.84
CA LEU A 144 -5.07 -7.35 -0.97
C LEU A 144 -5.78 -6.01 -1.22
N ASN A 145 -6.97 -5.82 -0.64
CA ASN A 145 -7.74 -4.57 -0.79
C ASN A 145 -6.99 -3.28 -0.36
N ASP A 146 -5.89 -3.38 0.40
CA ASP A 146 -5.13 -2.24 0.92
C ASP A 146 -3.61 -2.47 1.07
N THR A 147 -3.10 -3.67 0.74
CA THR A 147 -1.71 -4.07 1.01
C THR A 147 -1.16 -4.99 -0.08
N ASN A 148 0.15 -4.88 -0.38
CA ASN A 148 0.78 -5.73 -1.39
C ASN A 148 1.04 -7.15 -0.85
N LEU A 149 0.92 -8.17 -1.70
CA LEU A 149 1.09 -9.58 -1.32
C LEU A 149 2.43 -10.18 -1.77
N PHE A 150 2.95 -11.06 -0.94
CA PHE A 150 4.16 -11.84 -1.18
C PHE A 150 3.90 -13.31 -0.81
N MET A 151 4.58 -14.23 -1.49
CA MET A 151 4.59 -15.65 -1.13
C MET A 151 6.01 -16.21 -1.12
N LEU A 152 6.30 -17.14 -0.22
CA LEU A 152 7.50 -17.97 -0.25
C LEU A 152 7.14 -19.33 -0.85
N LYS A 153 7.95 -19.81 -1.80
CA LYS A 153 7.89 -21.19 -2.25
C LYS A 153 9.31 -21.76 -2.36
N GLY A 154 9.59 -22.80 -1.59
CA GLY A 154 10.94 -23.33 -1.40
C GLY A 154 11.84 -22.26 -0.77
N ASP A 155 12.83 -21.80 -1.53
CA ASP A 155 13.83 -20.81 -1.12
C ASP A 155 13.64 -19.43 -1.77
N THR A 156 12.57 -19.25 -2.53
CA THR A 156 12.35 -18.05 -3.34
C THR A 156 11.06 -17.35 -2.94
N VAL A 157 11.18 -16.04 -2.72
CA VAL A 157 10.05 -15.13 -2.52
C VAL A 157 9.52 -14.67 -3.86
N TYR A 158 8.20 -14.58 -3.99
CA TYR A 158 7.51 -14.08 -5.17
C TYR A 158 6.53 -12.99 -4.78
N THR A 159 6.34 -12.02 -5.66
CA THR A 159 5.28 -11.01 -5.55
C THR A 159 4.71 -10.73 -6.95
N PRO A 160 3.42 -10.39 -7.08
CA PRO A 160 2.85 -10.06 -8.38
C PRO A 160 3.56 -8.90 -9.05
N PHE A 161 3.64 -8.90 -10.38
CA PHE A 161 3.97 -7.69 -11.12
C PHE A 161 3.00 -6.56 -10.79
N ALA A 162 3.47 -5.31 -10.82
CA ALA A 162 2.65 -4.13 -10.60
C ALA A 162 1.76 -3.74 -11.81
N HIS A 163 1.16 -4.75 -12.46
CA HIS A 163 0.21 -4.54 -13.56
C HIS A 163 -1.08 -3.90 -13.07
N ALA A 164 -1.62 -4.41 -11.96
CA ALA A 164 -2.89 -4.02 -11.39
C ALA A 164 -2.78 -3.78 -9.88
N CYS A 165 -1.67 -3.26 -9.37
CA CYS A 165 -1.54 -2.91 -7.96
C CYS A 165 -0.74 -1.61 -7.81
N LEU A 166 -0.76 -1.02 -6.61
CA LEU A 166 0.11 0.12 -6.35
C LEU A 166 1.56 -0.38 -6.23
N PRO A 167 2.55 0.21 -6.94
CA PRO A 167 3.95 -0.04 -6.66
C PRO A 167 4.31 0.62 -5.31
N GLY A 168 3.98 -0.07 -4.22
CA GLY A 168 4.12 0.44 -2.87
C GLY A 168 5.58 0.76 -2.53
N ILE A 169 5.80 1.85 -1.80
CA ILE A 169 7.14 2.19 -1.28
C ILE A 169 7.60 1.10 -0.32
N THR A 170 6.74 0.61 0.57
CA THR A 170 7.04 -0.54 1.44
C THR A 170 7.38 -1.79 0.63
N ARG A 171 6.61 -2.10 -0.42
CA ARG A 171 6.87 -3.22 -1.33
C ARG A 171 8.27 -3.12 -1.94
N GLN A 172 8.64 -1.96 -2.49
CA GLN A 172 9.96 -1.77 -3.07
C GLN A 172 11.07 -1.86 -2.02
N THR A 173 10.88 -1.24 -0.86
CA THR A 173 11.83 -1.35 0.26
C THR A 173 12.02 -2.81 0.67
N PHE A 174 10.96 -3.61 0.67
CA PHE A 174 11.02 -5.01 1.02
C PHE A 174 11.73 -5.87 -0.05
N ILE A 175 11.49 -5.58 -1.34
CA ILE A 175 12.23 -6.20 -2.45
C ILE A 175 13.73 -5.93 -2.30
N ASN A 176 14.11 -4.66 -2.15
CA ASN A 176 15.51 -4.27 -1.97
C ASN A 176 16.14 -4.92 -0.73
N LEU A 177 15.40 -4.99 0.39
CA LEU A 177 15.87 -5.63 1.62
C LEU A 177 16.21 -7.11 1.39
N LEU A 178 15.37 -7.84 0.65
CA LEU A 178 15.62 -9.25 0.35
C LEU A 178 16.85 -9.41 -0.56
N GLU A 179 16.99 -8.58 -1.58
CA GLU A 179 18.15 -8.58 -2.49
C GLU A 179 19.46 -8.27 -1.75
N GLU A 180 19.48 -7.23 -0.91
CA GLU A 180 20.62 -6.86 -0.06
C GLU A 180 21.06 -8.00 0.88
N ASN A 181 20.14 -8.87 1.26
CA ASN A 181 20.39 -10.02 2.14
C ASN A 181 20.57 -11.34 1.37
N ASN A 182 20.82 -11.28 0.06
CA ASN A 182 21.01 -12.44 -0.82
C ASN A 182 19.84 -13.44 -0.78
N MET A 183 18.62 -12.96 -0.52
CA MET A 183 17.41 -13.77 -0.59
C MET A 183 16.82 -13.69 -2.00
N LYS A 184 16.47 -14.83 -2.57
CA LYS A 184 15.88 -14.88 -3.91
C LYS A 184 14.50 -14.23 -3.89
N ILE A 185 14.31 -13.22 -4.70
CA ILE A 185 13.00 -12.62 -4.96
C ILE A 185 12.75 -12.49 -6.46
N LYS A 186 11.51 -12.75 -6.89
CA LYS A 186 11.07 -12.60 -8.28
C LYS A 186 9.70 -11.96 -8.36
N GLU A 187 9.59 -10.93 -9.18
CA GLU A 187 8.29 -10.43 -9.64
C GLU A 187 7.80 -11.31 -10.80
N ARG A 188 6.55 -11.77 -10.74
CA ARG A 188 5.88 -12.48 -11.85
C ARG A 188 4.37 -12.50 -11.70
N ASP A 189 3.66 -12.85 -12.76
CA ASP A 189 2.25 -13.21 -12.66
C ASP A 189 2.09 -14.48 -11.80
N LEU A 190 1.18 -14.41 -10.82
CA LEU A 190 0.93 -15.43 -9.81
C LEU A 190 -0.56 -15.74 -9.76
N SER A 191 -0.92 -17.01 -9.90
CA SER A 191 -2.30 -17.45 -9.75
C SER A 191 -2.70 -17.58 -8.28
N LEU A 192 -4.00 -17.56 -8.01
CA LEU A 192 -4.55 -17.81 -6.68
C LEU A 192 -4.14 -19.20 -6.14
N VAL A 193 -4.09 -20.20 -7.01
CA VAL A 193 -3.69 -21.58 -6.66
C VAL A 193 -2.26 -21.61 -6.13
N GLU A 194 -1.35 -20.80 -6.68
CA GLU A 194 0.03 -20.74 -6.22
C GLU A 194 0.14 -20.14 -4.82
N PHE A 195 -0.64 -19.09 -4.52
CA PHE A 195 -0.71 -18.51 -3.18
C PHE A 195 -1.25 -19.49 -2.15
N ILE A 196 -2.33 -20.21 -2.47
CA ILE A 196 -2.92 -21.23 -1.59
C ILE A 196 -1.90 -22.34 -1.27
N ASN A 197 -1.04 -22.71 -2.23
CA ASN A 197 -0.04 -23.77 -2.07
C ASN A 197 1.34 -23.26 -1.64
N ALA A 198 1.49 -21.99 -1.27
CA ALA A 198 2.75 -21.43 -0.82
C ALA A 198 3.19 -22.00 0.54
N ASP A 199 4.48 -21.86 0.85
CA ASP A 199 5.04 -22.27 2.15
C ASP A 199 4.93 -21.15 3.21
N LEU A 200 4.61 -19.94 2.75
CA LEU A 200 4.26 -18.75 3.53
C LEU A 200 3.62 -17.73 2.58
N VAL A 201 2.58 -17.04 3.02
CA VAL A 201 2.04 -15.83 2.38
C VAL A 201 2.04 -14.70 3.40
N PHE A 202 2.37 -13.48 2.97
CA PHE A 202 2.33 -12.31 3.84
C PHE A 202 2.01 -11.04 3.07
N ALA A 203 1.42 -10.08 3.76
CA ALA A 203 1.13 -8.74 3.25
C ALA A 203 2.23 -7.75 3.66
N THR A 204 2.34 -6.63 2.94
CA THR A 204 3.19 -5.47 3.27
C THR A 204 2.43 -4.16 3.12
N GLY A 205 2.61 -3.23 4.08
CA GLY A 205 1.95 -1.92 4.10
C GLY A 205 2.75 -0.83 4.83
N THR A 206 2.35 0.44 4.69
CA THR A 206 3.10 1.62 5.19
C THR A 206 3.28 1.66 6.71
N ASN A 207 2.40 1.02 7.50
CA ASN A 207 2.54 0.92 8.96
C ASN A 207 3.47 -0.23 9.43
N GLY A 208 4.46 -0.60 8.61
CA GLY A 208 5.43 -1.66 8.92
C GLY A 208 4.83 -3.06 8.96
N GLU A 209 3.73 -3.26 8.24
CA GLU A 209 2.89 -4.46 8.36
C GLU A 209 3.42 -5.58 7.50
N ILE A 210 4.52 -6.24 7.92
CA ILE A 210 4.78 -7.62 7.50
C ILE A 210 3.84 -8.48 8.33
N THR A 211 2.75 -8.95 7.72
CA THR A 211 1.71 -9.72 8.42
C THR A 211 1.45 -11.03 7.69
N PRO A 212 1.47 -12.19 8.37
CA PRO A 212 1.17 -13.46 7.71
C PRO A 212 -0.27 -13.50 7.22
N VAL A 213 -0.49 -14.10 6.07
CA VAL A 213 -1.81 -14.57 5.62
C VAL A 213 -1.89 -16.05 5.98
N THR A 214 -2.75 -16.38 6.92
CA THR A 214 -2.86 -17.71 7.53
C THR A 214 -3.93 -18.58 6.87
N GLU A 215 -4.88 -17.96 6.17
CA GLU A 215 -5.96 -18.64 5.46
C GLU A 215 -6.30 -17.90 4.17
N MET A 216 -6.63 -18.64 3.12
CA MET A 216 -7.21 -18.09 1.90
C MET A 216 -8.35 -18.99 1.39
N ASP A 217 -9.54 -18.41 1.22
CA ASP A 217 -10.74 -19.11 0.72
C ASP A 217 -11.08 -20.38 1.52
N GLY A 218 -11.02 -20.31 2.85
CA GLY A 218 -11.32 -21.46 3.72
C GLY A 218 -10.20 -22.49 3.83
N ARG A 219 -9.03 -22.22 3.24
CA ARG A 219 -7.88 -23.13 3.22
C ARG A 219 -6.75 -22.53 4.03
N GLU A 220 -6.28 -23.29 5.01
CA GLU A 220 -5.09 -22.92 5.79
C GLU A 220 -3.87 -22.84 4.87
N ILE A 221 -3.11 -21.75 5.00
CA ILE A 221 -1.84 -21.59 4.33
C ILE A 221 -0.74 -21.95 5.31
N LYS A 222 0.24 -22.74 4.84
CA LYS A 222 1.44 -22.99 5.61
C LYS A 222 2.10 -21.68 5.99
N CYS A 223 2.51 -21.55 7.25
CA CYS A 223 3.18 -20.36 7.72
C CYS A 223 4.59 -20.71 8.22
N ASN A 224 5.60 -20.58 7.35
CA ASN A 224 6.99 -20.65 7.76
C ASN A 224 7.36 -19.45 8.65
N MET A 225 6.95 -19.51 9.91
CA MET A 225 7.12 -18.44 10.90
C MET A 225 8.58 -18.08 11.12
N LYS A 226 9.49 -19.04 11.07
CA LYS A 226 10.93 -18.79 11.22
C LYS A 226 11.46 -17.88 10.11
N PHE A 227 11.02 -18.10 8.87
CA PHE A 227 11.38 -17.22 7.76
C PHE A 227 10.74 -15.84 7.92
N LEU A 228 9.45 -15.80 8.28
CA LEU A 228 8.70 -14.56 8.48
C LEU A 228 9.29 -13.67 9.59
N GLU A 229 9.66 -14.26 10.73
CA GLU A 229 10.32 -13.57 11.83
C GLU A 229 11.70 -13.04 11.42
N LYS A 230 12.47 -13.81 10.65
CA LYS A 230 13.76 -13.36 10.11
C LYS A 230 13.58 -12.12 9.24
N ILE A 231 12.65 -12.13 8.27
CA ILE A 231 12.43 -10.98 7.38
C ILE A 231 11.85 -9.78 8.13
N LYS A 232 10.98 -10.02 9.12
CA LYS A 232 10.44 -8.97 9.99
C LYS A 232 11.55 -8.27 10.77
N ASN A 233 12.44 -9.03 11.41
CA ASN A 233 13.55 -8.47 12.18
C ASN A 233 14.52 -7.69 11.29
N LEU A 234 14.79 -8.19 10.07
CA LEU A 234 15.60 -7.46 9.09
C LEU A 234 14.95 -6.13 8.70
N PHE A 235 13.65 -6.13 8.43
CA PHE A 235 12.91 -4.92 8.09
C PHE A 235 12.90 -3.90 9.24
N GLU A 236 12.63 -4.34 10.46
CA GLU A 236 12.66 -3.49 11.65
C GLU A 236 14.04 -2.88 11.89
N SER A 237 15.11 -3.65 11.68
CA SER A 237 16.49 -3.14 11.76
C SER A 237 16.84 -2.11 10.67
N LYS A 238 16.17 -2.20 9.50
CA LYS A 238 16.36 -1.28 8.38
C LYS A 238 15.59 0.03 8.58
N LEU A 239 14.47 0.03 9.31
CA LEU A 239 13.58 1.20 9.47
C LEU A 239 14.32 2.51 9.83
N PRO A 240 15.26 2.54 10.80
CA PRO A 240 16.00 3.77 11.11
C PRO A 240 16.77 4.34 9.92
N SER A 241 17.33 3.49 9.06
CA SER A 241 18.07 3.93 7.86
C SER A 241 17.16 4.49 6.75
N LEU A 242 15.86 4.21 6.84
CA LEU A 242 14.84 4.73 5.93
C LEU A 242 14.21 6.02 6.43
N CYS A 243 14.53 6.43 7.67
CA CYS A 243 14.02 7.67 8.24
C CYS A 243 14.78 8.87 7.70
N GLU A 244 14.01 9.84 7.22
CA GLU A 244 14.50 11.15 6.80
C GLU A 244 14.06 12.19 7.85
N PRO A 245 14.83 13.28 8.03
CA PRO A 245 14.47 14.35 8.95
C PRO A 245 13.15 15.00 8.53
N LEU A 246 12.40 15.43 9.54
CA LEU A 246 11.21 16.26 9.36
C LEU A 246 11.63 17.72 9.16
#